data_AF-A0AAF6DMH2-F1
#
_entry.id   AF-A0AAF6DMH2-F1
#
_cell.length_a   1.000
_cell.length_b   1.000
_cell.length_c   1.000
_cell.angle_alpha   90.00
_cell.angle_beta   90.00
_cell.angle_gamma   90.00
#
_symmetry.space_group_name_H-M   'P 1'
#
loop_
_entity.id
_entity.type
_entity.pdbx_description
1 polymer ?
#
loop_
_entity_poly.entity_id
_entity_poly.type
_entity_poly.pdbx_seq_one_letter_code
_entity_poly.pdbx_strand_id
1 'polypeptide(L)'
;MRLRNGAFLTLLLFCLCAFFSLSWYAALSGQKGDVVDVYQREFLALRDRLHAAEQESLKRSKELNLVLDEIKRAMSERQALRDGDSNRTWGRLPEDPRLKPWNVSHKHVLHLPTVFHHLPHLLAKESSLQPAVRVGQGRTGVSVVMGIPSVRREVHSYLTDTLHSLISELSPQEKEDSVIVVLIAETDPQYTSLVTENIKALFPTEIHSGLLEVISPSPHFYPDFSRLRESFGDPKERVRWRTKQNLDYCFLMMYAQSKGIYYVQLEDDIIAKPNYLSTMKNFALQQPSEDWMILEFSQLGFIGKMFKSLDLSVIVEFILMFYRDKPIDWLLDHILWVKVCNPEKDAKHCDRQKANLRIRFKPSLFQHVGTHSSLAGKIQKLKDKDFGKHALRMEHVNPPAEVSTSLKTYQHFTLEKAYLHEDFFWAFTPSAGDFIRFRFFQPLRLERTLAFLPVPLSPPTAVLAQAWPFLCWVSCLGSAPPLQQLTGLSGRRFFFRSGNIEHPEDKLFNTSVEVLPFDNPQSDKEALQEGHSVTLQYPRSPDGYLQIGSFYKGVAQGEVDPAFGPLEALRLSIQTDSPVWVILSEIFLKKAD
;
A
#
# COMPACT_ATOMS: atom_id res chain seq x y z
N MET A 1 72.76 -42.20 13.45
CA MET A 1 71.33 -42.08 13.81
C MET A 1 70.67 -40.81 13.23
N ARG A 2 70.60 -40.62 11.90
CA ARG A 2 69.91 -39.44 11.31
C ARG A 2 68.99 -39.72 10.11
N LEU A 3 68.92 -40.95 9.61
CA LEU A 3 68.09 -41.31 8.44
C LEU A 3 66.78 -42.06 8.76
N ARG A 4 66.50 -42.38 10.04
CA ARG A 4 65.32 -43.18 10.42
C ARG A 4 64.06 -42.37 10.72
N ASN A 5 64.16 -41.06 10.93
CA ASN A 5 63.02 -40.21 11.28
C ASN A 5 62.35 -39.56 10.05
N GLY A 6 63.07 -39.41 8.93
CA GLY A 6 62.52 -38.82 7.69
C GLY A 6 61.51 -39.72 6.98
N ALA A 7 61.76 -41.04 6.96
CA ALA A 7 60.84 -42.03 6.39
C ALA A 7 59.52 -42.12 7.19
N PHE A 8 59.59 -41.96 8.51
CA PHE A 8 58.39 -41.99 9.36
C PHE A 8 57.55 -40.72 9.19
N LEU A 9 58.20 -39.56 9.08
CA LEU A 9 57.52 -38.27 8.90
C LEU A 9 56.82 -38.18 7.53
N THR A 10 57.46 -38.70 6.49
CA THR A 10 56.88 -38.75 5.13
C THR A 10 55.68 -39.69 5.04
N LEU A 11 55.74 -40.85 5.70
CA LEU A 11 54.63 -41.79 5.75
C LEU A 11 53.43 -41.22 6.54
N LEU A 12 53.70 -40.49 7.63
CA LEU A 12 52.67 -39.84 8.44
C LEU A 12 51.99 -38.70 7.67
N LEU A 13 52.76 -37.90 6.93
CA LEU A 13 52.24 -36.85 6.05
C LEU A 13 51.38 -37.43 4.93
N PHE A 14 51.81 -38.54 4.32
CA PHE A 14 51.06 -39.18 3.26
C PHE A 14 49.72 -39.75 3.78
N CYS A 15 49.73 -40.38 4.95
CA CYS A 15 48.52 -40.86 5.61
C CYS A 15 47.56 -39.72 5.97
N LEU A 16 48.07 -38.59 6.47
CA LEU A 16 47.26 -37.41 6.77
C LEU A 16 46.65 -36.81 5.50
N CYS A 17 47.42 -36.66 4.43
CA CYS A 17 46.91 -36.18 3.15
C CYS A 17 45.83 -37.12 2.57
N ALA A 18 46.03 -38.44 2.67
CA ALA A 18 45.03 -39.42 2.25
C ALA A 18 43.74 -39.28 3.08
N PHE A 19 43.85 -39.13 4.41
CA PHE A 19 42.71 -38.96 5.29
C PHE A 19 41.94 -37.67 5.01
N PHE A 20 42.64 -36.55 4.81
CA PHE A 20 42.01 -35.28 4.43
C PHE A 20 41.34 -35.37 3.07
N SER A 21 41.95 -36.03 2.08
CA SER A 21 41.35 -36.21 0.75
C SER A 21 40.09 -37.08 0.78
N LEU A 22 40.08 -38.17 1.58
CA LEU A 22 38.91 -39.04 1.76
C LEU A 22 37.80 -38.35 2.55
N SER A 23 38.15 -37.59 3.60
CA SER A 23 37.17 -36.80 4.36
C SER A 23 36.56 -35.69 3.52
N TRP A 24 37.35 -35.03 2.67
CA TRP A 24 36.87 -33.99 1.76
C TRP A 24 35.97 -34.57 0.67
N TYR A 25 36.33 -35.75 0.13
CA TYR A 25 35.51 -36.45 -0.86
C TYR A 25 34.19 -36.95 -0.27
N ALA A 26 34.21 -37.50 0.95
CA ALA A 26 33.01 -37.91 1.67
C ALA A 26 32.07 -36.72 1.95
N ALA A 27 32.61 -35.57 2.39
CA ALA A 27 31.84 -34.36 2.65
C ALA A 27 31.19 -33.78 1.37
N LEU A 28 31.90 -33.78 0.24
CA LEU A 28 31.36 -33.35 -1.05
C LEU A 28 30.33 -34.33 -1.64
N SER A 29 30.49 -35.64 -1.38
CA SER A 29 29.52 -36.64 -1.83
C SER A 29 28.20 -36.60 -1.04
N GLY A 30 28.26 -36.28 0.26
CA GLY A 30 27.08 -36.10 1.11
C GLY A 30 26.21 -34.90 0.72
N GLN A 31 26.83 -33.81 0.25
CA GLN A 31 26.11 -32.61 -0.19
C GLN A 31 25.35 -32.80 -1.52
N LYS A 32 25.84 -33.67 -2.42
CA LYS A 32 25.16 -33.95 -3.70
C LYS A 32 23.95 -34.87 -3.55
N GLY A 33 23.96 -35.79 -2.59
CA GLY A 33 22.83 -36.70 -2.34
C GLY A 33 21.63 -35.98 -1.71
N ASP A 34 21.88 -35.07 -0.77
CA ASP A 34 20.83 -34.37 -0.02
C ASP A 34 20.06 -33.36 -0.90
N VAL A 35 20.75 -32.67 -1.81
CA VAL A 35 20.13 -31.72 -2.75
C VAL A 35 19.20 -32.42 -3.74
N VAL A 36 19.60 -33.59 -4.27
CA VAL A 36 18.76 -34.36 -5.21
C VAL A 36 17.52 -34.92 -4.51
N ASP A 37 17.66 -35.41 -3.27
CA ASP A 37 16.54 -35.91 -2.48
C ASP A 37 15.53 -34.82 -2.10
N VAL A 38 16.01 -33.60 -1.81
CA VAL A 38 15.13 -32.44 -1.56
C VAL A 38 14.35 -32.06 -2.81
N TYR A 39 14.99 -31.93 -3.96
CA TYR A 39 14.29 -31.63 -5.22
C TYR A 39 13.31 -32.73 -5.62
N GLN A 40 13.64 -33.99 -5.36
CA GLN A 40 12.77 -35.11 -5.68
C GLN A 40 11.52 -35.14 -4.79
N ARG A 41 11.64 -34.77 -3.50
CA ARG A 41 10.48 -34.60 -2.60
C ARG A 41 9.63 -33.39 -2.99
N GLU A 42 10.25 -32.26 -3.32
CA GLU A 42 9.51 -31.07 -3.77
C GLU A 42 8.76 -31.34 -5.08
N PHE A 43 9.38 -32.05 -6.02
CA PHE A 43 8.76 -32.42 -7.29
C PHE A 43 7.59 -33.38 -7.10
N LEU A 44 7.71 -34.36 -6.20
CA LEU A 44 6.62 -35.28 -5.86
C LEU A 44 5.47 -34.54 -5.17
N ALA A 45 5.77 -33.65 -4.22
CA ALA A 45 4.76 -32.82 -3.55
C ALA A 45 4.06 -31.87 -4.54
N LEU A 46 4.80 -31.29 -5.49
CA LEU A 46 4.23 -30.45 -6.55
C LEU A 46 3.32 -31.27 -7.47
N ARG A 47 3.72 -32.49 -7.84
CA ARG A 47 2.92 -33.40 -8.66
C ARG A 47 1.61 -33.79 -7.97
N ASP A 48 1.66 -34.10 -6.68
CA ASP A 48 0.47 -34.49 -5.91
C ASP A 48 -0.49 -33.31 -5.73
N ARG A 49 0.04 -32.09 -5.51
CA ARG A 49 -0.75 -30.85 -5.49
C ARG A 49 -1.39 -30.55 -6.85
N LEU A 50 -0.65 -30.72 -7.94
CA LEU A 50 -1.15 -30.55 -9.30
C LEU A 50 -2.28 -31.55 -9.58
N HIS A 51 -2.10 -32.81 -9.20
CA HIS A 51 -3.09 -33.86 -9.41
C HIS A 51 -4.36 -33.65 -8.58
N ALA A 52 -4.23 -33.12 -7.35
CA ALA A 52 -5.38 -32.74 -6.52
C ALA A 52 -6.13 -31.54 -7.13
N ALA A 53 -5.39 -30.51 -7.58
CA ALA A 53 -5.95 -29.35 -8.25
C ALA A 53 -6.66 -29.71 -9.57
N GLU A 54 -6.10 -30.63 -10.36
CA GLU A 54 -6.73 -31.15 -11.57
C GLU A 54 -8.03 -31.92 -11.27
N GLN A 55 -8.03 -32.78 -10.25
CA GLN A 55 -9.25 -33.51 -9.86
C GLN A 55 -10.34 -32.56 -9.36
N GLU A 56 -9.98 -31.53 -8.60
CA GLU A 56 -10.94 -30.55 -8.12
C GLU A 56 -11.46 -29.66 -9.25
N SER A 57 -10.58 -29.23 -10.17
CA SER A 57 -10.96 -28.51 -11.40
C SER A 57 -11.92 -29.34 -12.26
N LEU A 58 -11.67 -30.65 -12.39
CA LEU A 58 -12.51 -31.56 -13.16
C LEU A 58 -13.86 -31.82 -12.48
N LYS A 59 -13.91 -31.86 -11.15
CA LYS A 59 -15.15 -31.92 -10.38
C LYS A 59 -15.97 -30.64 -10.57
N ARG A 60 -15.34 -29.47 -10.44
CA ARG A 60 -16.00 -28.17 -10.67
C ARG A 60 -16.44 -28.00 -12.11
N SER A 61 -15.67 -28.48 -13.10
CA SER A 61 -16.06 -28.47 -14.51
C SER A 61 -17.31 -29.32 -14.77
N LYS A 62 -17.42 -30.49 -14.13
CA LYS A 62 -18.62 -31.33 -14.19
C LYS A 62 -19.84 -30.65 -13.56
N GLU A 63 -19.68 -30.04 -12.39
CA GLU A 63 -20.75 -29.28 -11.73
C GLU A 63 -21.19 -28.08 -12.59
N LEU A 64 -20.25 -27.36 -13.18
CA LEU A 64 -20.52 -26.22 -14.05
C LEU A 64 -21.23 -26.64 -15.34
N ASN A 65 -20.83 -27.78 -15.93
CA ASN A 65 -21.48 -28.32 -17.14
C ASN A 65 -22.92 -28.75 -16.85
N LEU A 66 -23.20 -29.34 -15.68
CA LEU A 66 -24.55 -29.68 -15.25
C LEU A 66 -25.43 -28.42 -15.11
N VAL A 67 -24.88 -27.35 -14.53
CA VAL A 67 -25.59 -26.06 -14.42
C VAL A 67 -25.80 -25.43 -15.80
N LEU A 68 -24.79 -25.48 -16.68
CA LEU A 68 -24.87 -24.92 -18.02
C LEU A 68 -25.92 -25.61 -18.88
N ASP A 69 -26.02 -26.94 -18.80
CA ASP A 69 -27.03 -27.71 -19.52
C ASP A 69 -28.44 -27.42 -19.02
N GLU A 70 -28.61 -27.19 -17.72
CA GLU A 70 -29.90 -26.79 -17.15
C GLU A 70 -30.30 -25.36 -17.58
N ILE A 71 -29.35 -24.42 -17.64
CA ILE A 71 -29.61 -23.07 -18.15
C ILE A 71 -29.99 -23.13 -19.63
N LYS A 72 -29.27 -23.89 -20.46
CA LYS A 72 -29.60 -24.08 -21.88
C LYS A 72 -31.00 -24.65 -22.05
N ARG A 73 -31.37 -25.61 -21.20
CA ARG A 73 -32.69 -26.22 -21.21
C ARG A 73 -33.78 -25.22 -20.81
N ALA A 74 -33.60 -24.48 -19.72
CA ALA A 74 -34.53 -23.44 -19.29
C ALA A 74 -34.69 -22.31 -20.33
N MET A 75 -33.62 -21.94 -21.02
CA MET A 75 -33.67 -20.97 -22.13
C MET A 75 -34.41 -21.54 -23.34
N SER A 76 -34.21 -22.80 -23.68
CA SER A 76 -34.92 -23.46 -24.79
C SER A 76 -36.43 -23.59 -24.52
N GLU A 77 -36.83 -23.89 -23.28
CA GLU A 77 -38.23 -23.93 -22.85
C GLU A 77 -38.86 -22.53 -22.91
N ARG A 78 -38.12 -21.49 -22.53
CA ARG A 78 -38.57 -20.08 -22.64
C ARG A 78 -38.69 -19.60 -24.09
N GLN A 79 -37.80 -20.06 -24.97
CA GLN A 79 -37.83 -19.73 -26.40
C GLN A 79 -39.03 -20.41 -27.09
N ALA A 80 -39.31 -21.68 -26.76
CA ALA A 80 -40.47 -22.41 -27.26
C ALA A 80 -41.81 -21.78 -26.80
N LEU A 81 -41.87 -21.24 -25.59
CA LEU A 81 -43.02 -20.48 -25.09
C LEU A 81 -43.20 -19.12 -25.79
N ARG A 82 -42.11 -18.52 -26.28
CA ARG A 82 -42.12 -17.23 -26.99
C ARG A 82 -42.51 -17.38 -28.46
N ASP A 83 -42.10 -18.47 -29.10
CA ASP A 83 -42.44 -18.77 -30.50
C ASP A 83 -43.89 -19.28 -30.65
N GLY A 84 -44.46 -19.88 -29.59
CA GLY A 84 -45.85 -20.34 -29.54
C GLY A 84 -46.92 -19.24 -29.38
N ASP A 85 -46.54 -18.02 -28.99
CA ASP A 85 -47.47 -16.93 -28.65
C ASP A 85 -47.61 -15.86 -29.76
N SER A 86 -47.13 -16.17 -30.97
CA SER A 86 -47.21 -15.28 -32.14
C SER A 86 -48.60 -15.24 -32.83
N ASN A 87 -49.59 -15.96 -32.31
CA ASN A 87 -50.95 -16.00 -32.87
C ASN A 87 -52.04 -15.85 -31.78
N ARG A 88 -52.17 -14.66 -31.18
CA ARG A 88 -53.46 -14.23 -30.59
C ARG A 88 -53.56 -12.72 -30.36
N THR A 89 -54.69 -12.20 -30.79
CA THR A 89 -55.08 -10.79 -30.91
C THR A 89 -55.22 -10.09 -29.56
N TRP A 90 -54.76 -8.83 -29.51
CA TRP A 90 -54.77 -7.93 -28.35
C TRP A 90 -56.17 -7.63 -27.77
N GLY A 91 -56.29 -7.68 -26.44
CA GLY A 91 -57.46 -7.17 -25.71
C GLY A 91 -57.26 -7.08 -24.18
N ARG A 92 -57.06 -5.84 -23.70
CA ARG A 92 -57.27 -5.27 -22.34
C ARG A 92 -56.66 -5.96 -21.10
N LEU A 93 -55.73 -5.24 -20.46
CA LEU A 93 -55.37 -5.30 -19.02
C LEU A 93 -56.33 -4.38 -18.21
N PRO A 94 -56.58 -4.59 -16.89
CA PRO A 94 -55.57 -4.29 -15.87
C PRO A 94 -55.46 -5.25 -14.64
N GLU A 95 -54.21 -5.40 -14.21
CA GLU A 95 -53.65 -5.66 -12.86
C GLU A 95 -54.03 -6.90 -12.01
N ASP A 96 -53.03 -7.77 -11.84
CA ASP A 96 -52.34 -8.12 -10.56
C ASP A 96 -52.02 -9.63 -10.48
N PRO A 97 -50.74 -10.05 -10.59
CA PRO A 97 -50.31 -11.34 -10.10
C PRO A 97 -49.24 -11.17 -9.02
N ARG A 98 -49.71 -11.18 -7.77
CA ARG A 98 -48.95 -11.78 -6.67
C ARG A 98 -48.48 -13.18 -7.12
N LEU A 99 -47.17 -13.36 -7.14
CA LEU A 99 -46.45 -14.56 -6.73
C LEU A 99 -47.32 -15.83 -6.67
N LYS A 100 -47.41 -16.56 -7.78
CA LYS A 100 -47.65 -18.01 -7.75
C LYS A 100 -46.34 -18.70 -8.11
N PRO A 101 -45.61 -19.29 -7.15
CA PRO A 101 -44.48 -20.13 -7.48
C PRO A 101 -45.00 -21.45 -8.06
N TRP A 102 -44.48 -21.78 -9.24
CA TRP A 102 -44.06 -23.12 -9.67
C TRP A 102 -44.92 -24.31 -9.21
N ASN A 103 -45.80 -24.79 -10.10
CA ASN A 103 -46.40 -26.12 -9.98
C ASN A 103 -45.86 -26.97 -11.14
N VAL A 104 -44.59 -27.36 -11.05
CA VAL A 104 -43.97 -28.38 -11.92
C VAL A 104 -43.55 -29.53 -11.03
N SER A 105 -44.03 -30.72 -11.39
CA SER A 105 -43.83 -31.98 -10.70
C SER A 105 -42.37 -32.18 -10.24
N HIS A 106 -42.19 -32.32 -8.93
CA HIS A 106 -40.90 -32.48 -8.27
C HIS A 106 -40.20 -33.76 -8.73
N LYS A 107 -39.22 -33.63 -9.63
CA LYS A 107 -38.03 -34.49 -9.58
C LYS A 107 -37.05 -33.78 -8.65
N HIS A 108 -36.74 -34.40 -7.52
CA HIS A 108 -35.88 -33.85 -6.47
C HIS A 108 -34.46 -33.62 -7.00
N VAL A 109 -34.22 -32.44 -7.59
CA VAL A 109 -32.88 -31.93 -7.87
C VAL A 109 -32.44 -31.16 -6.62
N LEU A 110 -31.30 -31.53 -6.06
CA LEU A 110 -30.70 -30.82 -4.94
C LEU A 110 -30.33 -29.40 -5.41
N HIS A 111 -31.00 -28.38 -4.87
CA HIS A 111 -30.60 -27.00 -5.08
C HIS A 111 -29.34 -26.73 -4.25
N LEU A 112 -28.20 -26.55 -4.92
CA LEU A 112 -26.96 -26.15 -4.26
C LEU A 112 -27.11 -24.73 -3.70
N PRO A 113 -26.73 -24.48 -2.43
CA PRO A 113 -26.57 -23.12 -1.92
C PRO A 113 -25.63 -22.33 -2.84
N THR A 114 -26.09 -21.16 -3.26
CA THR A 114 -25.32 -20.24 -4.11
C THR A 114 -25.40 -18.84 -3.51
N VAL A 115 -24.57 -17.92 -3.97
CA VAL A 115 -24.65 -16.49 -3.60
C VAL A 115 -26.08 -15.94 -3.80
N PHE A 116 -26.84 -16.47 -4.78
CA PHE A 116 -28.22 -16.11 -5.04
C PHE A 116 -29.20 -16.52 -3.93
N HIS A 117 -28.86 -17.48 -3.07
CA HIS A 117 -29.66 -17.80 -1.90
C HIS A 117 -29.65 -16.65 -0.88
N HIS A 118 -28.48 -16.04 -0.66
CA HIS A 118 -28.31 -14.92 0.26
C HIS A 118 -28.69 -13.57 -0.38
N LEU A 119 -28.48 -13.43 -1.69
CA LEU A 119 -28.75 -12.22 -2.47
C LEU A 119 -29.65 -12.55 -3.68
N PRO A 120 -30.94 -12.89 -3.46
CA PRO A 120 -31.84 -13.33 -4.54
C PRO A 120 -32.14 -12.23 -5.56
N HIS A 121 -31.99 -10.96 -5.19
CA HIS A 121 -32.19 -9.83 -6.11
C HIS A 121 -31.16 -9.80 -7.25
N LEU A 122 -30.01 -10.46 -7.10
CA LEU A 122 -29.00 -10.55 -8.17
C LEU A 122 -29.51 -11.31 -9.40
N LEU A 123 -30.50 -12.20 -9.24
CA LEU A 123 -31.13 -12.91 -10.35
C LEU A 123 -31.98 -11.99 -11.25
N ALA A 124 -32.36 -10.81 -10.76
CA ALA A 124 -33.19 -9.89 -11.52
C ALA A 124 -32.45 -9.26 -12.72
N LYS A 125 -31.12 -9.15 -12.65
CA LYS A 125 -30.29 -8.54 -13.69
C LYS A 125 -28.94 -9.24 -13.81
N GLU A 126 -28.58 -9.67 -15.01
CA GLU A 126 -27.28 -10.31 -15.30
C GLU A 126 -26.08 -9.41 -14.99
N SER A 127 -26.23 -8.08 -15.14
CA SER A 127 -25.19 -7.09 -14.84
C SER A 127 -24.96 -6.85 -13.34
N SER A 128 -25.64 -7.57 -12.44
CA SER A 128 -25.49 -7.37 -10.99
C SER A 128 -24.16 -7.91 -10.46
N LEU A 129 -23.61 -8.94 -11.09
CA LEU A 129 -22.32 -9.55 -10.71
C LEU A 129 -21.14 -9.03 -11.54
N GLN A 130 -21.41 -8.21 -12.56
CA GLN A 130 -20.37 -7.60 -13.38
C GLN A 130 -19.97 -6.25 -12.79
N PRO A 131 -18.65 -5.92 -12.72
CA PRO A 131 -18.22 -4.58 -12.38
C PRO A 131 -18.77 -3.54 -13.35
N ALA A 132 -19.27 -2.42 -12.85
CA ALA A 132 -19.74 -1.31 -13.66
C ALA A 132 -18.56 -0.55 -14.31
N VAL A 133 -17.48 -0.35 -13.54
CA VAL A 133 -16.18 0.07 -14.04
C VAL A 133 -15.23 -1.10 -13.96
N ARG A 134 -14.46 -1.32 -15.03
CA ARG A 134 -13.36 -2.28 -15.07
C ARG A 134 -12.22 -1.70 -15.89
N VAL A 135 -11.10 -1.43 -15.25
CA VAL A 135 -9.88 -0.90 -15.87
C VAL A 135 -8.70 -1.76 -15.45
N GLY A 136 -7.87 -2.15 -16.42
CA GLY A 136 -6.70 -3.02 -16.22
C GLY A 136 -6.68 -4.17 -17.22
N GLN A 137 -5.61 -4.97 -17.20
CA GLN A 137 -5.39 -6.05 -18.18
C GLN A 137 -6.04 -7.38 -17.82
N GLY A 138 -6.69 -7.50 -16.65
CA GLY A 138 -7.33 -8.75 -16.24
C GLY A 138 -6.32 -9.86 -15.94
N ARG A 139 -5.15 -9.51 -15.40
CA ARG A 139 -4.05 -10.47 -15.14
C ARG A 139 -4.52 -11.55 -14.16
N THR A 140 -4.07 -12.78 -14.40
CA THR A 140 -4.34 -13.98 -13.61
C THR A 140 -3.07 -14.84 -13.51
N GLY A 141 -3.05 -15.83 -12.62
CA GLY A 141 -1.91 -16.73 -12.43
C GLY A 141 -0.77 -16.15 -11.58
N VAL A 142 -1.06 -15.10 -10.79
CA VAL A 142 -0.07 -14.50 -9.88
C VAL A 142 -0.03 -15.22 -8.52
N SER A 143 1.06 -15.08 -7.77
CA SER A 143 1.10 -15.64 -6.41
C SER A 143 0.18 -14.90 -5.45
N VAL A 144 0.14 -13.56 -5.52
CA VAL A 144 -0.57 -12.74 -4.53
C VAL A 144 -1.48 -11.69 -5.18
N VAL A 145 -2.72 -11.64 -4.73
CA VAL A 145 -3.71 -10.62 -5.11
C VAL A 145 -4.00 -9.73 -3.90
N MET A 146 -3.79 -8.43 -4.03
CA MET A 146 -4.02 -7.44 -2.98
C MET A 146 -5.32 -6.68 -3.25
N GLY A 147 -6.33 -6.88 -2.41
CA GLY A 147 -7.62 -6.20 -2.53
C GLY A 147 -7.68 -4.94 -1.66
N ILE A 148 -7.96 -3.79 -2.28
CA ILE A 148 -8.08 -2.49 -1.60
C ILE A 148 -9.47 -1.89 -1.89
N PRO A 149 -10.42 -1.92 -0.95
CA PRO A 149 -11.65 -1.18 -1.06
C PRO A 149 -11.42 0.28 -0.66
N SER A 150 -11.88 1.20 -1.49
CA SER A 150 -11.86 2.63 -1.23
C SER A 150 -13.28 3.19 -1.14
N VAL A 151 -13.51 4.02 -0.13
CA VAL A 151 -14.79 4.69 0.10
C VAL A 151 -14.65 6.20 -0.05
N ARG A 152 -15.73 6.87 -0.44
CA ARG A 152 -15.73 8.33 -0.53
C ARG A 152 -15.62 8.97 0.86
N ARG A 153 -14.61 9.82 1.05
CA ARG A 153 -14.43 10.66 2.25
C ARG A 153 -14.55 12.14 1.85
N GLU A 154 -15.10 12.97 2.73
CA GLU A 154 -15.37 14.40 2.46
C GLU A 154 -14.09 15.26 2.46
N VAL A 155 -13.09 14.87 3.25
CA VAL A 155 -11.93 15.73 3.57
C VAL A 155 -10.66 15.34 2.81
N HIS A 156 -10.30 14.06 2.79
CA HIS A 156 -9.05 13.56 2.23
C HIS A 156 -9.21 12.15 1.66
N SER A 157 -8.61 11.89 0.50
CA SER A 157 -8.50 10.54 -0.09
C SER A 157 -7.12 9.98 0.18
N TYR A 158 -7.04 8.86 0.91
CA TYR A 158 -5.77 8.20 1.25
C TYR A 158 -5.30 7.19 0.18
N LEU A 159 -6.18 6.86 -0.77
CA LEU A 159 -5.96 5.79 -1.74
C LEU A 159 -4.67 5.98 -2.55
N THR A 160 -4.40 7.20 -3.01
CA THR A 160 -3.21 7.52 -3.80
C THR A 160 -1.92 7.27 -3.02
N ASP A 161 -1.87 7.70 -1.75
CA ASP A 161 -0.71 7.51 -0.88
C ASP A 161 -0.47 6.03 -0.59
N THR A 162 -1.55 5.29 -0.32
CA THR A 162 -1.51 3.83 -0.14
C THR A 162 -0.98 3.11 -1.38
N LEU A 163 -1.46 3.47 -2.57
CA LEU A 163 -0.99 2.88 -3.83
C LEU A 163 0.50 3.18 -4.07
N HIS A 164 0.94 4.42 -3.84
CA HIS A 164 2.36 4.75 -3.94
C HIS A 164 3.20 3.92 -2.98
N SER A 165 2.80 3.81 -1.71
CA SER A 165 3.51 3.02 -0.71
C SER A 165 3.56 1.54 -1.05
N LEU A 166 2.48 0.96 -1.60
CA LEU A 166 2.46 -0.45 -1.96
C LEU A 166 3.31 -0.73 -3.21
N ILE A 167 3.27 0.16 -4.21
CA ILE A 167 3.94 -0.04 -5.51
C ILE A 167 5.44 0.28 -5.42
N SER A 168 5.86 1.25 -4.59
CA SER A 168 7.27 1.62 -4.41
C SER A 168 8.10 0.51 -3.79
N GLU A 169 7.50 -0.25 -2.87
CA GLU A 169 8.18 -1.33 -2.14
C GLU A 169 8.19 -2.68 -2.88
N LEU A 170 7.69 -2.74 -4.12
CA LEU A 170 7.72 -3.94 -4.96
C LEU A 170 8.93 -3.94 -5.90
N SER A 171 9.70 -5.02 -5.86
CA SER A 171 10.71 -5.32 -6.88
C SER A 171 10.07 -5.63 -8.25
N PRO A 172 10.83 -5.54 -9.36
CA PRO A 172 10.30 -5.86 -10.70
C PRO A 172 9.69 -7.27 -10.79
N GLN A 173 10.31 -8.29 -10.18
CA GLN A 173 9.76 -9.64 -10.18
C GLN A 173 8.46 -9.73 -9.38
N GLU A 174 8.38 -9.04 -8.25
CA GLU A 174 7.16 -8.99 -7.43
C GLU A 174 6.01 -8.25 -8.13
N LYS A 175 6.32 -7.24 -8.97
CA LYS A 175 5.32 -6.56 -9.81
C LYS A 175 4.75 -7.47 -10.90
N GLU A 176 5.51 -8.47 -11.36
CA GLU A 176 5.01 -9.47 -12.30
C GLU A 176 4.17 -10.55 -11.61
N ASP A 177 4.55 -10.91 -10.38
CA ASP A 177 3.94 -11.97 -9.58
C ASP A 177 2.86 -11.49 -8.59
N SER A 178 2.33 -10.28 -8.80
CA SER A 178 1.21 -9.75 -8.01
C SER A 178 0.23 -8.92 -8.84
N VAL A 179 -0.99 -8.76 -8.29
CA VAL A 179 -2.02 -7.86 -8.80
C VAL A 179 -2.63 -7.10 -7.63
N ILE A 180 -2.75 -5.78 -7.76
CA ILE A 180 -3.48 -4.90 -6.87
C ILE A 180 -4.85 -4.61 -7.50
N VAL A 181 -5.92 -4.99 -6.81
CA VAL A 181 -7.30 -4.72 -7.22
C VAL A 181 -7.89 -3.65 -6.30
N VAL A 182 -8.14 -2.48 -6.86
CA VAL A 182 -8.82 -1.37 -6.18
C VAL A 182 -10.31 -1.44 -6.46
N LEU A 183 -11.11 -1.65 -5.42
CA LEU A 183 -12.56 -1.54 -5.48
C LEU A 183 -12.97 -0.12 -5.07
N ILE A 184 -13.44 0.67 -6.03
CA ILE A 184 -14.15 1.91 -5.72
C ILE A 184 -15.55 1.50 -5.23
N ALA A 185 -15.73 1.48 -3.91
CA ALA A 185 -16.94 1.02 -3.25
C ALA A 185 -18.07 2.07 -3.31
N GLU A 186 -18.27 2.68 -4.47
CA GLU A 186 -19.30 3.68 -4.74
C GLU A 186 -20.06 3.30 -6.01
N THR A 187 -21.34 3.67 -6.08
CA THR A 187 -22.21 3.38 -7.22
C THR A 187 -22.47 4.60 -8.11
N ASP A 188 -22.05 5.79 -7.67
CA ASP A 188 -22.21 7.04 -8.43
C ASP A 188 -21.28 7.04 -9.66
N PRO A 189 -21.82 7.07 -10.90
CA PRO A 189 -21.02 7.07 -12.12
C PRO A 189 -20.07 8.28 -12.21
N GLN A 190 -20.45 9.44 -11.69
CA GLN A 190 -19.62 10.65 -11.78
C GLN A 190 -18.39 10.52 -10.87
N TYR A 191 -18.60 10.13 -9.62
CA TYR A 191 -17.53 9.92 -8.67
C TYR A 191 -16.60 8.76 -9.08
N THR A 192 -17.17 7.62 -9.48
CA THR A 192 -16.38 6.46 -9.92
C THR A 192 -15.52 6.79 -11.14
N SER A 193 -16.05 7.53 -12.11
CA SER A 193 -15.28 8.01 -13.27
C SER A 193 -14.16 8.96 -12.86
N LEU A 194 -14.45 9.92 -11.97
CA LEU A 194 -13.44 10.87 -11.47
C LEU A 194 -12.25 10.15 -10.80
N VAL A 195 -12.53 9.23 -9.89
CA VAL A 195 -11.49 8.45 -9.19
C VAL A 195 -10.73 7.56 -10.18
N THR A 196 -11.44 6.92 -11.10
CA THR A 196 -10.82 6.05 -12.11
C THR A 196 -9.87 6.82 -13.03
N GLU A 197 -10.28 7.98 -13.54
CA GLU A 197 -9.42 8.81 -14.39
C GLU A 197 -8.22 9.37 -13.62
N ASN A 198 -8.39 9.72 -12.33
CA ASN A 198 -7.27 10.12 -11.49
C ASN A 198 -6.25 8.99 -11.32
N ILE A 199 -6.70 7.76 -11.04
CA ILE A 199 -5.81 6.59 -10.92
C ILE A 199 -5.12 6.30 -12.26
N LYS A 200 -5.83 6.40 -13.38
CA LYS A 200 -5.25 6.25 -14.73
C LYS A 200 -4.16 7.28 -15.02
N ALA A 201 -4.37 8.52 -14.61
CA ALA A 201 -3.40 9.59 -14.81
C ALA A 201 -2.13 9.40 -13.96
N LEU A 202 -2.28 8.89 -12.74
CA LEU A 202 -1.18 8.71 -11.78
C LEU A 202 -0.39 7.41 -11.97
N PHE A 203 -1.06 6.32 -12.39
CA PHE A 203 -0.48 4.98 -12.51
C PHE A 203 -0.70 4.34 -13.90
N PRO A 204 -0.40 5.05 -15.01
CA PRO A 204 -0.66 4.52 -16.35
C PRO A 204 0.18 3.27 -16.65
N THR A 205 1.42 3.24 -16.15
CA THR A 205 2.38 2.14 -16.31
C THR A 205 1.90 0.86 -15.63
N GLU A 206 1.40 0.97 -14.40
CA GLU A 206 0.96 -0.16 -13.59
C GLU A 206 -0.36 -0.75 -14.10
N ILE A 207 -1.26 0.10 -14.62
CA ILE A 207 -2.48 -0.35 -15.27
C ILE A 207 -2.16 -1.06 -16.59
N HIS A 208 -1.23 -0.51 -17.38
CA HIS A 208 -0.86 -1.11 -18.66
C HIS A 208 -0.11 -2.43 -18.49
N SER A 209 0.77 -2.53 -17.49
CA SER A 209 1.44 -3.79 -17.17
C SER A 209 0.45 -4.86 -16.67
N GLY A 210 -0.66 -4.45 -16.06
CA GLY A 210 -1.62 -5.36 -15.42
C GLY A 210 -1.33 -5.61 -13.95
N LEU A 211 -0.44 -4.83 -13.34
CA LEU A 211 -0.22 -4.81 -11.88
C LEU A 211 -1.43 -4.19 -11.16
N LEU A 212 -2.01 -3.12 -11.70
CA LEU A 212 -3.11 -2.38 -11.07
C LEU A 212 -4.41 -2.56 -11.85
N GLU A 213 -5.47 -2.98 -11.16
CA GLU A 213 -6.84 -3.03 -11.68
C GLU A 213 -7.76 -2.15 -10.83
N VAL A 214 -8.66 -1.43 -11.49
CA VAL A 214 -9.68 -0.61 -10.84
C VAL A 214 -11.05 -1.15 -11.23
N ILE A 215 -11.87 -1.46 -10.22
CA ILE A 215 -13.23 -1.95 -10.39
C ILE A 215 -14.21 -1.12 -9.57
N SER A 216 -15.45 -1.06 -10.03
CA SER A 216 -16.58 -0.58 -9.21
C SER A 216 -17.75 -1.55 -9.30
N PRO A 217 -18.52 -1.74 -8.22
CA PRO A 217 -19.66 -2.64 -8.23
C PRO A 217 -20.84 -2.02 -8.99
N SER A 218 -21.64 -2.87 -9.63
CA SER A 218 -22.93 -2.46 -10.19
C SER A 218 -23.86 -1.96 -9.08
N PRO A 219 -24.66 -0.90 -9.30
CA PRO A 219 -25.67 -0.47 -8.33
C PRO A 219 -26.66 -1.60 -7.97
N HIS A 220 -26.87 -2.55 -8.88
CA HIS A 220 -27.76 -3.70 -8.69
C HIS A 220 -27.15 -4.82 -7.85
N PHE A 221 -25.86 -4.75 -7.54
CA PHE A 221 -25.22 -5.70 -6.63
C PHE A 221 -25.79 -5.54 -5.21
N TYR A 222 -26.01 -4.30 -4.78
CA TYR A 222 -26.47 -4.01 -3.43
C TYR A 222 -27.98 -4.23 -3.26
N PRO A 223 -28.41 -4.82 -2.14
CA PRO A 223 -29.82 -4.92 -1.80
C PRO A 223 -30.36 -3.55 -1.34
N ASP A 224 -31.69 -3.46 -1.25
CA ASP A 224 -32.35 -2.32 -0.61
C ASP A 224 -32.01 -2.24 0.88
N PHE A 225 -31.27 -1.21 1.27
CA PHE A 225 -30.85 -0.97 2.66
C PHE A 225 -31.92 -0.30 3.53
N SER A 226 -33.05 0.16 2.97
CA SER A 226 -34.09 0.86 3.72
C SER A 226 -34.74 0.00 4.81
N ARG A 227 -34.72 -1.33 4.61
CA ARG A 227 -35.35 -2.33 5.48
C ARG A 227 -34.42 -2.87 6.58
N LEU A 228 -33.20 -2.33 6.71
CA LEU A 228 -32.27 -2.75 7.75
C LEU A 228 -32.80 -2.41 9.14
N ARG A 229 -32.70 -3.38 10.06
CA ARG A 229 -33.08 -3.23 11.46
C ARG A 229 -31.91 -2.68 12.26
N GLU A 230 -32.19 -1.80 13.20
CA GLU A 230 -31.20 -1.37 14.19
C GLU A 230 -30.79 -2.55 15.07
N SER A 231 -29.54 -2.53 15.53
CA SER A 231 -28.93 -3.65 16.25
C SER A 231 -27.78 -3.12 17.11
N PHE A 232 -27.50 -3.76 18.25
CA PHE A 232 -26.41 -3.35 19.17
C PHE A 232 -26.47 -1.90 19.66
N GLY A 233 -27.64 -1.25 19.57
CA GLY A 233 -27.81 0.18 19.86
C GLY A 233 -27.21 1.10 18.78
N ASP A 234 -26.79 0.56 17.64
CA ASP A 234 -26.25 1.35 16.53
C ASP A 234 -27.38 2.03 15.73
N PRO A 235 -27.21 3.30 15.32
CA PRO A 235 -28.16 3.96 14.43
C PRO A 235 -28.19 3.29 13.06
N LYS A 236 -29.31 3.45 12.32
CA LYS A 236 -29.47 2.88 10.97
C LYS A 236 -28.32 3.18 10.01
N GLU A 237 -27.73 4.37 10.08
CA GLU A 237 -26.60 4.75 9.24
C GLU A 237 -25.38 3.86 9.49
N ARG A 238 -25.07 3.57 10.75
CA ARG A 238 -23.98 2.69 11.15
C ARG A 238 -24.26 1.24 10.76
N VAL A 239 -25.52 0.78 10.90
CA VAL A 239 -25.94 -0.55 10.44
C VAL A 239 -25.83 -0.66 8.92
N ARG A 240 -26.26 0.35 8.17
CA ARG A 240 -26.11 0.42 6.71
C ARG A 240 -24.64 0.38 6.31
N TRP A 241 -23.81 1.18 6.98
CA TRP A 241 -22.38 1.25 6.73
C TRP A 241 -21.70 -0.13 6.89
N ARG A 242 -21.89 -0.81 8.04
CA ARG A 242 -21.28 -2.13 8.27
C ARG A 242 -21.83 -3.22 7.35
N THR A 243 -23.12 -3.14 7.00
CA THR A 243 -23.76 -4.09 6.06
C THR A 243 -23.19 -3.92 4.66
N LYS A 244 -23.04 -2.67 4.20
CA LYS A 244 -22.44 -2.36 2.90
C LYS A 244 -20.98 -2.81 2.86
N GLN A 245 -20.21 -2.53 3.92
CA GLN A 245 -18.81 -2.92 4.02
C GLN A 245 -18.61 -4.44 3.87
N ASN A 246 -19.45 -5.26 4.51
CA ASN A 246 -19.43 -6.72 4.33
C ASN A 246 -19.63 -7.12 2.86
N LEU A 247 -20.56 -6.47 2.16
CA LEU A 247 -20.82 -6.72 0.74
C LEU A 247 -19.66 -6.27 -0.15
N ASP A 248 -19.04 -5.13 0.16
CA ASP A 248 -17.87 -4.60 -0.56
C ASP A 248 -16.71 -5.60 -0.52
N TYR A 249 -16.40 -6.13 0.67
CA TYR A 249 -15.37 -7.17 0.81
C TYR A 249 -15.74 -8.46 0.07
N CYS A 250 -17.01 -8.90 0.14
CA CYS A 250 -17.46 -10.07 -0.61
C CYS A 250 -17.28 -9.89 -2.12
N PHE A 251 -17.67 -8.73 -2.66
CA PHE A 251 -17.51 -8.43 -4.08
C PHE A 251 -16.05 -8.50 -4.51
N LEU A 252 -15.16 -7.88 -3.73
CA LEU A 252 -13.73 -7.87 -3.99
C LEU A 252 -13.10 -9.27 -3.93
N MET A 253 -13.44 -10.05 -2.90
CA MET A 253 -12.97 -11.44 -2.76
C MET A 253 -13.47 -12.33 -3.91
N MET A 254 -14.74 -12.21 -4.30
CA MET A 254 -15.29 -12.96 -5.44
C MET A 254 -14.58 -12.60 -6.74
N TYR A 255 -14.29 -11.31 -6.97
CA TYR A 255 -13.55 -10.87 -8.15
C TYR A 255 -12.10 -11.37 -8.15
N ALA A 256 -11.44 -11.36 -6.99
CA ALA A 256 -10.03 -11.73 -6.84
C ALA A 256 -9.79 -13.25 -6.85
N GLN A 257 -10.80 -14.07 -6.57
CA GLN A 257 -10.67 -15.51 -6.34
C GLN A 257 -9.90 -16.27 -7.43
N SER A 258 -10.11 -15.92 -8.69
CA SER A 258 -9.51 -16.61 -9.84
C SER A 258 -8.14 -16.06 -10.26
N LYS A 259 -7.64 -15.02 -9.59
CA LYS A 259 -6.48 -14.26 -10.06
C LYS A 259 -5.14 -14.79 -9.54
N GLY A 260 -5.11 -15.36 -8.35
CA GLY A 260 -3.86 -15.85 -7.77
C GLY A 260 -4.01 -16.85 -6.65
N ILE A 261 -2.88 -17.28 -6.09
CA ILE A 261 -2.83 -18.34 -5.05
C ILE A 261 -3.31 -17.81 -3.70
N TYR A 262 -2.84 -16.61 -3.33
CA TYR A 262 -3.19 -15.94 -2.09
C TYR A 262 -3.94 -14.64 -2.35
N TYR A 263 -4.92 -14.35 -1.50
CA TYR A 263 -5.62 -13.07 -1.45
C TYR A 263 -5.27 -12.34 -0.16
N VAL A 264 -4.91 -11.08 -0.25
CA VAL A 264 -4.62 -10.20 0.89
C VAL A 264 -5.64 -9.08 0.93
N GLN A 265 -6.40 -9.03 2.01
CA GLN A 265 -7.30 -7.91 2.29
C GLN A 265 -6.51 -6.75 2.87
N LEU A 266 -6.57 -5.59 2.21
CA LEU A 266 -5.99 -4.31 2.64
C LEU A 266 -7.10 -3.24 2.74
N GLU A 267 -6.72 -2.04 3.20
CA GLU A 267 -7.55 -0.85 3.26
C GLU A 267 -6.86 0.29 2.50
N ASP A 268 -7.60 1.37 2.19
CA ASP A 268 -7.12 2.47 1.36
C ASP A 268 -6.30 3.53 2.13
N ASP A 269 -6.06 3.33 3.42
CA ASP A 269 -5.37 4.26 4.33
C ASP A 269 -4.22 3.59 5.12
N ILE A 270 -3.34 2.90 4.39
CA ILE A 270 -2.22 2.15 4.96
C ILE A 270 -0.87 2.55 4.36
N ILE A 271 0.20 2.31 5.13
CA ILE A 271 1.58 2.32 4.66
C ILE A 271 2.16 0.91 4.84
N ALA A 272 2.89 0.45 3.82
CA ALA A 272 3.57 -0.84 3.82
C ALA A 272 5.05 -0.71 4.19
N LYS A 273 5.60 -1.74 4.83
CA LYS A 273 7.05 -1.86 5.05
C LYS A 273 7.77 -2.31 3.77
N PRO A 274 9.07 -1.99 3.64
CA PRO A 274 9.90 -2.57 2.59
C PRO A 274 9.85 -4.10 2.60
N ASN A 275 9.90 -4.71 1.42
CA ASN A 275 9.90 -6.17 1.23
C ASN A 275 8.67 -6.88 1.83
N TYR A 276 7.54 -6.18 2.00
CA TYR A 276 6.34 -6.78 2.60
C TYR A 276 5.86 -8.00 1.80
N LEU A 277 5.86 -7.95 0.46
CA LEU A 277 5.33 -9.04 -0.37
C LEU A 277 6.15 -10.32 -0.22
N SER A 278 7.47 -10.24 -0.40
CA SER A 278 8.40 -11.33 -0.13
C SER A 278 8.27 -11.89 1.29
N THR A 279 8.14 -11.01 2.29
CA THR A 279 7.97 -11.43 3.69
C THR A 279 6.67 -12.21 3.87
N MET A 280 5.55 -11.74 3.31
CA MET A 280 4.26 -12.44 3.39
C MET A 280 4.31 -13.80 2.69
N LYS A 281 4.89 -13.88 1.50
CA LYS A 281 5.03 -15.13 0.75
C LYS A 281 5.87 -16.15 1.51
N ASN A 282 7.04 -15.74 1.98
CA ASN A 282 7.94 -16.61 2.74
C ASN A 282 7.28 -17.08 4.03
N PHE A 283 6.55 -16.19 4.72
CA PHE A 283 5.82 -16.57 5.91
C PHE A 283 4.74 -17.62 5.58
N ALA A 284 3.96 -17.45 4.52
CA ALA A 284 2.94 -18.42 4.12
C ALA A 284 3.54 -19.80 3.79
N LEU A 285 4.69 -19.83 3.09
CA LEU A 285 5.40 -21.07 2.73
C LEU A 285 6.06 -21.77 3.93
N GLN A 286 6.44 -21.02 4.96
CA GLN A 286 7.08 -21.55 6.17
C GLN A 286 6.08 -22.09 7.21
N GLN A 287 4.77 -22.02 6.93
CA GLN A 287 3.78 -22.53 7.89
C GLN A 287 3.90 -24.06 8.02
N PRO A 288 3.94 -24.59 9.26
CA PRO A 288 4.20 -26.01 9.51
C PRO A 288 3.05 -26.92 9.10
N SER A 289 1.84 -26.35 8.98
CA SER A 289 0.64 -27.03 8.48
C SER A 289 0.04 -26.22 7.35
N GLU A 290 -0.60 -26.89 6.40
CA GLU A 290 -1.41 -26.27 5.35
C GLU A 290 -2.84 -25.96 5.84
N ASP A 291 -3.19 -26.28 7.09
CA ASP A 291 -4.54 -26.13 7.63
C ASP A 291 -4.86 -24.71 8.11
N TRP A 292 -3.90 -23.77 8.08
CA TRP A 292 -4.16 -22.39 8.48
C TRP A 292 -5.24 -21.74 7.60
N MET A 293 -6.03 -20.85 8.18
CA MET A 293 -7.12 -20.15 7.50
C MET A 293 -6.80 -18.67 7.26
N ILE A 294 -6.13 -18.01 8.20
CA ILE A 294 -5.82 -16.58 8.12
C ILE A 294 -4.39 -16.35 8.57
N LEU A 295 -3.58 -15.70 7.73
CA LEU A 295 -2.31 -15.13 8.15
C LEU A 295 -2.48 -13.63 8.37
N GLU A 296 -2.13 -13.15 9.57
CA GLU A 296 -2.28 -11.75 9.96
C GLU A 296 -0.95 -11.00 9.91
N PHE A 297 -0.90 -9.93 9.14
CA PHE A 297 0.27 -9.03 9.02
C PHE A 297 0.02 -7.64 9.64
N SER A 298 -1.15 -7.44 10.25
CA SER A 298 -1.48 -6.32 11.13
C SER A 298 -2.39 -6.80 12.27
N GLN A 299 -2.29 -6.16 13.43
CA GLN A 299 -3.19 -6.31 14.56
C GLN A 299 -4.53 -5.60 14.36
N LEU A 300 -4.55 -4.54 13.56
CA LEU A 300 -5.66 -3.61 13.52
C LEU A 300 -6.65 -3.97 12.41
N GLY A 301 -7.91 -4.12 12.81
CA GLY A 301 -9.04 -4.23 11.89
C GLY A 301 -8.93 -5.39 10.92
N PHE A 302 -9.42 -5.16 9.70
CA PHE A 302 -9.43 -6.16 8.63
C PHE A 302 -8.28 -5.98 7.62
N ILE A 303 -7.20 -5.33 8.07
CA ILE A 303 -6.01 -5.00 7.28
C ILE A 303 -5.00 -6.14 7.36
N GLY A 304 -4.32 -6.40 6.24
CA GLY A 304 -3.21 -7.34 6.18
C GLY A 304 -3.63 -8.77 6.50
N LYS A 305 -4.85 -9.16 6.12
CA LYS A 305 -5.36 -10.52 6.30
C LYS A 305 -5.18 -11.30 5.01
N MET A 306 -4.30 -12.28 5.03
CA MET A 306 -4.03 -13.16 3.91
C MET A 306 -4.83 -14.45 4.05
N PHE A 307 -5.41 -14.88 2.93
CA PHE A 307 -6.21 -16.07 2.76
C PHE A 307 -5.70 -16.84 1.55
N LYS A 308 -5.94 -18.16 1.53
CA LYS A 308 -5.83 -18.94 0.29
C LYS A 308 -7.01 -18.57 -0.60
N SER A 309 -6.77 -18.29 -1.88
CA SER A 309 -7.83 -17.90 -2.81
C SER A 309 -8.91 -19.00 -2.95
N LEU A 310 -8.51 -20.26 -2.83
CA LEU A 310 -9.43 -21.41 -2.85
C LEU A 310 -10.46 -21.35 -1.71
N ASP A 311 -10.05 -20.89 -0.53
CA ASP A 311 -10.90 -20.82 0.67
C ASP A 311 -11.82 -19.59 0.68
N LEU A 312 -11.62 -18.63 -0.23
CA LEU A 312 -12.46 -17.42 -0.31
C LEU A 312 -13.94 -17.73 -0.52
N SER A 313 -14.28 -18.82 -1.23
CA SER A 313 -15.67 -19.22 -1.43
C SER A 313 -16.41 -19.45 -0.11
N VAL A 314 -15.79 -20.22 0.80
CA VAL A 314 -16.33 -20.52 2.13
C VAL A 314 -16.40 -19.26 3.00
N ILE A 315 -15.40 -18.40 2.91
CA ILE A 315 -15.35 -17.15 3.67
C ILE A 315 -16.44 -16.19 3.20
N VAL A 316 -16.57 -15.99 1.89
CA VAL A 316 -17.61 -15.15 1.28
C VAL A 316 -19.00 -15.67 1.63
N GLU A 317 -19.25 -16.98 1.50
CA GLU A 317 -20.54 -17.57 1.84
C GLU A 317 -20.90 -17.34 3.31
N PHE A 318 -19.94 -17.52 4.23
CA PHE A 318 -20.16 -17.23 5.64
C PHE A 318 -20.46 -15.76 5.92
N ILE A 319 -19.73 -14.83 5.27
CA ILE A 319 -20.01 -13.40 5.42
C ILE A 319 -21.41 -13.09 4.90
N LEU A 320 -21.80 -13.63 3.74
CA LEU A 320 -23.11 -13.43 3.13
C LEU A 320 -24.26 -14.04 3.96
N MET A 321 -24.02 -15.08 4.76
CA MET A 321 -25.04 -15.58 5.69
C MET A 321 -25.43 -14.55 6.75
N PHE A 322 -24.49 -13.72 7.20
CA PHE A 322 -24.66 -12.84 8.37
C PHE A 322 -24.31 -11.37 8.10
N TYR A 323 -24.29 -10.96 6.82
CA TYR A 323 -23.79 -9.65 6.40
C TYR A 323 -24.58 -8.47 6.97
N ARG A 324 -25.85 -8.67 7.33
CA ARG A 324 -26.72 -7.67 7.98
C ARG A 324 -26.56 -7.68 9.51
N ASP A 325 -26.10 -8.78 10.07
CA ASP A 325 -26.18 -9.06 11.50
C ASP A 325 -24.95 -8.60 12.24
N LYS A 326 -23.73 -8.82 11.71
CA LYS A 326 -22.48 -8.46 12.40
C LYS A 326 -21.47 -7.77 11.47
N PRO A 327 -20.57 -6.92 12.02
CA PRO A 327 -19.45 -6.37 11.24
C PRO A 327 -18.42 -7.45 10.89
N ILE A 328 -17.59 -7.16 9.87
CA ILE A 328 -16.67 -8.14 9.26
C ILE A 328 -15.69 -8.77 10.27
N ASP A 329 -15.10 -7.96 11.17
CA ASP A 329 -14.11 -8.43 12.13
C ASP A 329 -14.69 -9.51 13.05
N TRP A 330 -15.96 -9.33 13.42
CA TRP A 330 -16.66 -10.29 14.26
C TRP A 330 -16.99 -11.54 13.46
N LEU A 331 -17.46 -11.39 12.22
CA LEU A 331 -17.78 -12.55 11.38
C LEU A 331 -16.58 -13.47 11.19
N LEU A 332 -15.39 -12.93 10.98
CA LEU A 332 -14.16 -13.72 10.85
C LEU A 332 -13.82 -14.47 12.13
N ASP A 333 -13.94 -13.81 13.29
CA ASP A 333 -13.73 -14.49 14.56
C ASP A 333 -14.78 -15.60 14.82
N HIS A 334 -16.03 -15.39 14.37
CA HIS A 334 -17.08 -16.40 14.44
C HIS A 334 -16.81 -17.58 13.49
N ILE A 335 -16.24 -17.37 12.31
CA ILE A 335 -15.81 -18.48 11.42
C ILE A 335 -14.84 -19.40 12.18
N LEU A 336 -13.82 -18.80 12.81
CA LEU A 336 -12.84 -19.56 13.58
C LEU A 336 -13.49 -20.23 14.79
N TRP A 337 -14.38 -19.54 15.50
CA TRP A 337 -15.10 -20.10 16.63
C TRP A 337 -15.89 -21.35 16.24
N VAL A 338 -16.69 -21.26 15.17
CA VAL A 338 -17.51 -22.39 14.69
C VAL A 338 -16.64 -23.56 14.22
N LYS A 339 -15.44 -23.29 13.67
CA LYS A 339 -14.55 -24.34 13.16
C LYS A 339 -13.82 -25.12 14.25
N VAL A 340 -13.35 -24.48 15.32
CA VAL A 340 -12.41 -25.12 16.25
C VAL A 340 -12.73 -24.99 17.73
N CYS A 341 -13.69 -24.14 18.12
CA CYS A 341 -14.01 -23.97 19.54
C CYS A 341 -15.01 -25.03 20.00
N ASN A 342 -14.62 -25.78 21.02
CA ASN A 342 -15.50 -26.73 21.68
C ASN A 342 -16.35 -25.98 22.74
N PRO A 343 -17.69 -25.98 22.66
CA PRO A 343 -18.57 -25.32 23.63
C PRO A 343 -18.45 -25.84 25.07
N GLU A 344 -17.97 -27.07 25.26
CA GLU A 344 -17.80 -27.70 26.57
C GLU A 344 -16.46 -27.34 27.26
N LYS A 345 -15.59 -26.61 26.57
CA LYS A 345 -14.27 -26.20 27.07
C LYS A 345 -14.19 -24.71 27.36
N ASP A 346 -13.15 -24.33 28.10
CA ASP A 346 -12.94 -22.95 28.52
C ASP A 346 -12.47 -22.05 27.36
N ALA A 347 -12.62 -20.73 27.55
CA ALA A 347 -12.24 -19.73 26.57
C ALA A 347 -10.76 -19.83 26.16
N LYS A 348 -9.85 -20.17 27.09
CA LYS A 348 -8.42 -20.29 26.75
C LYS A 348 -8.15 -21.46 25.82
N HIS A 349 -8.94 -22.54 25.91
CA HIS A 349 -8.84 -23.62 24.94
C HIS A 349 -9.24 -23.14 23.54
N CYS A 350 -10.38 -22.46 23.43
CA CYS A 350 -10.85 -21.87 22.17
C CYS A 350 -9.82 -20.89 21.57
N ASP A 351 -9.25 -20.00 22.37
CA ASP A 351 -8.23 -19.05 21.91
C ASP A 351 -6.98 -19.73 21.36
N ARG A 352 -6.51 -20.80 22.02
CA ARG A 352 -5.37 -21.59 21.53
C ARG A 352 -5.69 -22.29 20.21
N GLN A 353 -6.89 -22.86 20.08
CA GLN A 353 -7.31 -23.51 18.84
C GLN A 353 -7.44 -22.49 17.70
N LYS A 354 -8.03 -21.32 17.97
CA LYS A 354 -8.12 -20.23 17.00
C LYS A 354 -6.72 -19.76 16.57
N ALA A 355 -5.76 -19.68 17.48
CA ALA A 355 -4.39 -19.26 17.17
C ALA A 355 -3.65 -20.22 16.21
N ASN A 356 -4.05 -21.49 16.12
CA ASN A 356 -3.50 -22.44 15.14
C ASN A 356 -4.01 -22.19 13.72
N LEU A 357 -5.24 -21.67 13.58
CA LEU A 357 -5.83 -21.31 12.29
C LEU A 357 -5.56 -19.86 11.89
N ARG A 358 -5.41 -18.98 12.87
CA ARG A 358 -5.16 -17.55 12.71
C ARG A 358 -3.77 -17.23 13.22
N ILE A 359 -2.80 -17.33 12.31
CA ILE A 359 -1.38 -17.22 12.65
C ILE A 359 -0.93 -15.80 12.36
N ARG A 360 -0.33 -15.16 13.36
CA ARG A 360 0.06 -13.76 13.27
C ARG A 360 1.57 -13.62 13.05
N PHE A 361 1.93 -12.86 12.01
CA PHE A 361 3.29 -12.43 11.78
C PHE A 361 3.66 -11.25 12.68
N LYS A 362 4.91 -11.24 13.16
CA LYS A 362 5.48 -10.13 13.94
C LYS A 362 6.89 -9.83 13.43
N PRO A 363 7.25 -8.56 13.21
CA PRO A 363 6.47 -7.34 13.43
C PRO A 363 5.39 -7.09 12.35
N SER A 364 4.38 -6.26 12.63
CA SER A 364 3.36 -5.90 11.65
C SER A 364 3.98 -5.24 10.41
N LEU A 365 3.48 -5.58 9.21
CA LEU A 365 3.96 -5.09 7.92
C LEU A 365 3.20 -3.87 7.41
N PHE A 366 1.99 -3.64 7.94
CA PHE A 366 1.13 -2.54 7.54
C PHE A 366 0.80 -1.65 8.73
N GLN A 367 0.79 -0.34 8.52
CA GLN A 367 0.37 0.65 9.50
C GLN A 367 -0.81 1.44 8.94
N HIS A 368 -1.92 1.42 9.66
CA HIS A 368 -3.06 2.29 9.37
C HIS A 368 -2.69 3.76 9.67
N VAL A 369 -2.87 4.65 8.69
CA VAL A 369 -2.53 6.07 8.77
C VAL A 369 -3.74 7.00 8.59
N GLY A 370 -4.92 6.44 8.31
CA GLY A 370 -6.16 7.20 8.21
C GLY A 370 -6.53 7.88 9.52
N THR A 371 -6.49 9.22 9.55
CA THR A 371 -6.96 10.00 10.71
C THR A 371 -8.48 10.13 10.71
N HIS A 372 -9.09 10.17 9.53
CA HIS A 372 -10.54 10.21 9.33
C HIS A 372 -11.06 8.85 8.90
N SER A 373 -11.89 8.24 9.76
CA SER A 373 -12.51 6.96 9.47
C SER A 373 -13.44 7.06 8.27
N SER A 374 -13.62 5.92 7.60
CA SER A 374 -14.67 5.67 6.62
C SER A 374 -16.10 5.81 7.20
N LEU A 375 -16.26 5.88 8.52
CA LEU A 375 -17.49 6.30 9.18
C LEU A 375 -17.44 7.80 9.51
N ALA A 376 -18.39 8.57 8.96
CA ALA A 376 -18.45 10.02 9.11
C ALA A 376 -18.39 10.45 10.59
N GLY A 377 -17.53 11.44 10.89
CA GLY A 377 -17.36 12.01 12.23
C GLY A 377 -16.45 11.23 13.19
N LYS A 378 -15.95 10.03 12.82
CA LYS A 378 -15.04 9.27 13.68
C LYS A 378 -13.57 9.54 13.33
N ILE A 379 -12.85 10.16 14.26
CA ILE A 379 -11.38 10.33 14.18
C ILE A 379 -10.73 9.08 14.77
N GLN A 380 -9.91 8.39 13.98
CA GLN A 380 -9.25 7.15 14.38
C GLN A 380 -7.76 7.42 14.60
N LYS A 381 -7.30 7.33 15.86
CA LYS A 381 -5.89 7.55 16.24
C LYS A 381 -5.13 6.25 16.59
N LEU A 382 -5.70 5.08 16.28
CA LEU A 382 -5.09 3.80 16.66
C LEU A 382 -3.89 3.49 15.76
N LYS A 383 -2.73 3.23 16.40
CA LYS A 383 -1.53 2.70 15.76
C LYS A 383 -1.35 1.22 16.11
N ASP A 384 -0.72 0.45 15.22
CA ASP A 384 -0.50 -0.97 15.46
C ASP A 384 0.68 -1.14 16.42
N LYS A 385 0.47 -1.83 17.54
CA LYS A 385 1.45 -1.92 18.63
C LYS A 385 2.72 -2.67 18.22
N ASP A 386 2.60 -3.58 17.25
CA ASP A 386 3.69 -4.44 16.79
C ASP A 386 4.25 -3.97 15.43
N PHE A 387 3.73 -2.88 14.85
CA PHE A 387 4.41 -2.19 13.76
C PHE A 387 5.65 -1.55 14.37
N GLY A 388 6.79 -2.24 14.23
CA GLY A 388 8.04 -1.83 14.85
C GLY A 388 8.26 -0.32 14.72
N LYS A 389 8.65 0.34 15.82
CA LYS A 389 8.96 1.79 15.87
C LYS A 389 10.03 2.22 14.86
N HIS A 390 10.71 1.25 14.25
CA HIS A 390 11.68 1.40 13.19
C HIS A 390 11.08 0.92 11.85
N ALA A 391 10.67 1.87 10.99
CA ALA A 391 10.64 1.79 9.52
C ALA A 391 9.75 2.87 8.85
N LEU A 392 9.74 4.12 9.36
CA LEU A 392 9.26 5.29 8.58
C LEU A 392 10.38 6.32 8.36
N ARG A 393 11.62 6.00 8.74
CA ARG A 393 12.77 6.88 8.56
C ARG A 393 13.59 6.35 7.40
N MET A 394 13.74 7.15 6.36
CA MET A 394 14.62 6.85 5.23
C MET A 394 16.01 6.48 5.77
N GLU A 395 16.62 5.41 5.25
CA GLU A 395 17.97 4.95 5.60
C GLU A 395 19.04 5.95 5.11
N HIS A 396 19.07 7.14 5.71
CA HIS A 396 20.09 8.15 5.45
C HIS A 396 20.84 8.48 6.72
N VAL A 397 22.15 8.50 6.64
CA VAL A 397 23.03 8.87 7.75
C VAL A 397 23.47 10.32 7.54
N ASN A 398 23.10 11.20 8.47
CA ASN A 398 23.52 12.59 8.43
C ASN A 398 25.06 12.71 8.57
N PRO A 399 25.70 13.71 7.95
CA PRO A 399 27.13 13.92 8.05
C PRO A 399 27.55 14.14 9.52
N PRO A 400 28.75 13.74 9.95
CA PRO A 400 29.20 14.01 11.31
C PRO A 400 29.23 15.51 11.63
N ALA A 401 28.47 15.93 12.65
CA ALA A 401 28.36 17.32 13.07
C ALA A 401 28.22 17.43 14.59
N GLU A 402 28.73 18.54 15.13
CA GLU A 402 28.37 19.04 16.46
C GLU A 402 27.01 19.73 16.37
N VAL A 403 26.03 19.21 17.09
CA VAL A 403 24.68 19.79 17.13
C VAL A 403 24.51 20.61 18.41
N SER A 404 23.92 21.79 18.29
CA SER A 404 23.72 22.72 19.40
C SER A 404 22.42 23.49 19.23
N THR A 405 21.75 23.83 20.33
CA THR A 405 20.52 24.64 20.31
C THR A 405 20.42 25.52 21.55
N SER A 406 19.79 26.68 21.41
CA SER A 406 19.41 27.54 22.55
C SER A 406 18.10 27.09 23.21
N LEU A 407 17.33 26.22 22.55
CA LEU A 407 16.03 25.76 23.02
C LEU A 407 16.17 24.80 24.20
N LYS A 408 15.34 25.00 25.23
CA LYS A 408 15.30 24.10 26.38
C LYS A 408 14.65 22.77 25.99
N THR A 409 15.42 21.69 26.03
CA THR A 409 14.96 20.35 25.69
C THR A 409 13.94 19.82 26.71
N TYR A 410 12.92 19.13 26.21
CA TYR A 410 11.93 18.41 27.01
C TYR A 410 12.37 16.96 27.23
N GLN A 411 12.54 16.59 28.51
CA GLN A 411 12.90 15.24 28.94
C GLN A 411 14.15 14.68 28.22
N HIS A 412 14.00 13.54 27.53
CA HIS A 412 15.08 12.79 26.90
C HIS A 412 15.10 12.93 25.37
N PHE A 413 14.29 13.84 24.81
CA PHE A 413 14.12 14.10 23.37
C PHE A 413 15.12 15.13 22.86
N THR A 414 16.41 14.78 22.86
CA THR A 414 17.51 15.69 22.57
C THR A 414 17.76 15.88 21.06
N LEU A 415 18.46 16.95 20.70
CA LEU A 415 18.77 17.27 19.31
C LEU A 415 19.71 16.24 18.68
N GLU A 416 20.63 15.70 19.48
CA GLU A 416 21.58 14.65 19.08
C GLU A 416 20.83 13.39 18.61
N LYS A 417 19.80 12.97 19.37
CA LYS A 417 18.96 11.82 19.00
C LYS A 417 18.17 12.05 17.72
N ALA A 418 17.69 13.28 17.51
CA ALA A 418 17.02 13.65 16.28
C ALA A 418 17.97 13.60 15.08
N TYR A 419 19.20 14.09 15.25
CA TYR A 419 20.21 14.13 14.20
C TYR A 419 20.71 12.74 13.81
N LEU A 420 20.89 11.86 14.80
CA LEU A 420 21.29 10.45 14.62
C LEU A 420 20.12 9.54 14.21
N HIS A 421 18.92 10.09 14.04
CA HIS A 421 17.70 9.33 13.71
C HIS A 421 17.30 8.28 14.76
N GLU A 422 17.80 8.39 16.00
CA GLU A 422 17.42 7.53 17.12
C GLU A 422 16.02 7.90 17.66
N ASP A 423 15.72 9.19 17.75
CA ASP A 423 14.44 9.73 18.25
C ASP A 423 14.11 11.08 17.58
N PHE A 424 13.24 11.91 18.13
CA PHE A 424 12.99 13.29 17.67
C PHE A 424 13.45 14.31 18.71
N PHE A 425 13.58 15.57 18.30
CA PHE A 425 13.90 16.67 19.20
C PHE A 425 12.58 17.31 19.66
N TRP A 426 12.40 17.47 20.97
CA TRP A 426 11.25 18.15 21.54
C TRP A 426 11.73 19.20 22.53
N ALA A 427 11.30 20.44 22.35
CA ALA A 427 11.67 21.55 23.21
C ALA A 427 10.46 22.42 23.58
N PHE A 428 10.62 23.17 24.67
CA PHE A 428 9.65 24.17 25.12
C PHE A 428 9.50 25.30 24.10
N THR A 429 8.54 26.19 24.34
CA THR A 429 8.18 27.34 23.47
C THR A 429 9.40 28.15 23.03
N PRO A 430 9.69 28.20 21.70
CA PRO A 430 10.73 29.06 21.15
C PRO A 430 10.48 30.56 21.33
N SER A 431 11.55 31.31 21.57
CA SER A 431 11.57 32.78 21.53
C SER A 431 12.26 33.28 20.25
N ALA A 432 11.95 34.51 19.82
CA ALA A 432 12.67 35.17 18.73
C ALA A 432 14.17 35.25 19.04
N GLY A 433 15.00 34.82 18.09
CA GLY A 433 16.45 34.71 18.23
C GLY A 433 16.96 33.33 18.66
N ASP A 434 16.06 32.39 19.00
CA ASP A 434 16.47 31.00 19.26
C ASP A 434 16.99 30.32 18.00
N PHE A 435 17.90 29.36 18.20
CA PHE A 435 18.54 28.64 17.10
C PHE A 435 18.71 27.14 17.33
N ILE A 436 18.80 26.42 16.21
CA ILE A 436 19.27 25.03 16.12
C ILE A 436 20.41 25.02 15.11
N ARG A 437 21.61 24.61 15.52
CA ARG A 437 22.83 24.73 14.72
C ARG A 437 23.54 23.38 14.59
N PHE A 438 23.95 23.08 13.37
CA PHE A 438 24.72 21.90 12.98
C PHE A 438 26.07 22.39 12.46
N ARG A 439 27.15 22.17 13.21
CA ARG A 439 28.51 22.52 12.81
C ARG A 439 29.22 21.26 12.33
N PHE A 440 29.60 21.20 11.06
CA PHE A 440 30.20 20.00 10.50
C PHE A 440 31.65 19.86 10.95
N PHE A 441 32.08 18.64 11.31
CA PHE A 441 33.48 18.40 11.69
C PHE A 441 34.45 18.56 10.53
N GLN A 442 33.96 18.38 9.30
CA GLN A 442 34.70 18.64 8.07
C GLN A 442 33.84 19.51 7.16
N PRO A 443 34.43 20.50 6.45
CA PRO A 443 33.69 21.35 5.51
C PRO A 443 32.93 20.51 4.47
N LEU A 444 31.63 20.72 4.37
CA LEU A 444 30.70 19.85 3.65
C LEU A 444 30.28 20.44 2.30
N ARG A 445 30.55 19.75 1.20
CA ARG A 445 29.90 20.02 -0.10
C ARG A 445 28.62 19.19 -0.21
N LEU A 446 27.55 19.75 -0.79
CA LEU A 446 26.26 19.07 -0.99
C LEU A 446 26.04 18.75 -2.50
N GLU A 447 25.63 17.52 -2.83
CA GLU A 447 25.77 16.86 -4.16
C GLU A 447 25.05 17.55 -5.33
N ARG A 448 25.59 17.62 -6.56
CA ARG A 448 24.92 18.17 -7.77
C ARG A 448 24.00 17.16 -8.48
N THR A 449 22.79 17.56 -8.87
CA THR A 449 22.12 16.98 -10.05
C THR A 449 21.97 18.01 -11.17
N LEU A 450 22.42 17.62 -12.37
CA LEU A 450 22.04 18.28 -13.62
C LEU A 450 20.58 17.93 -13.90
N ALA A 451 19.68 18.90 -13.82
CA ALA A 451 18.38 18.76 -14.46
C ALA A 451 18.62 18.64 -15.97
N PHE A 452 18.22 17.52 -16.58
CA PHE A 452 18.16 17.39 -18.03
C PHE A 452 17.23 18.50 -18.55
N LEU A 453 17.81 19.49 -19.24
CA LEU A 453 17.05 20.46 -20.01
C LEU A 453 16.30 19.70 -21.13
N PRO A 454 15.01 19.99 -21.37
CA PRO A 454 14.34 19.49 -22.55
C PRO A 454 15.01 20.08 -23.79
N VAL A 455 15.45 19.20 -24.70
CA VAL A 455 15.97 19.58 -26.02
C VAL A 455 14.88 20.39 -26.76
N PRO A 456 15.17 21.60 -27.29
CA PRO A 456 14.20 22.31 -28.11
C PRO A 456 14.08 21.61 -29.46
N LEU A 457 12.86 21.18 -29.80
CA LEU A 457 12.48 20.86 -31.18
C LEU A 457 12.57 22.16 -31.99
N SER A 458 13.50 22.23 -32.93
CA SER A 458 13.48 23.21 -34.00
C SER A 458 12.36 22.87 -35.00
N PRO A 459 11.60 23.85 -35.52
CA PRO A 459 10.68 23.61 -36.62
C PRO A 459 11.39 23.81 -37.97
N PRO A 460 11.13 22.97 -38.99
CA PRO A 460 11.46 23.32 -40.35
C PRO A 460 10.45 24.32 -40.92
N THR A 461 11.01 25.29 -41.61
CA THR A 461 10.45 26.32 -42.50
C THR A 461 9.12 25.98 -43.20
N ALA A 462 8.17 26.90 -43.01
CA ALA A 462 7.18 27.49 -43.94
C ALA A 462 6.76 26.73 -45.21
N VAL A 463 5.44 26.63 -45.45
CA VAL A 463 4.73 27.15 -46.64
C VAL A 463 3.23 27.38 -46.33
N LEU A 464 2.80 28.63 -46.51
CA LEU A 464 1.51 29.20 -46.99
C LEU A 464 0.20 28.39 -46.83
N ALA A 465 -0.83 28.99 -46.19
CA ALA A 465 -1.95 29.64 -46.90
C ALA A 465 -3.09 30.10 -45.95
N GLN A 466 -3.40 31.41 -46.06
CA GLN A 466 -4.72 32.05 -46.17
C GLN A 466 -5.86 31.69 -45.20
N ALA A 467 -6.23 32.64 -44.32
CA ALA A 467 -7.48 33.43 -44.42
C ALA A 467 -7.88 34.08 -43.06
N TRP A 468 -7.94 35.40 -43.05
CA TRP A 468 -8.55 36.30 -42.05
C TRP A 468 -10.10 36.25 -42.08
N PRO A 469 -10.83 37.03 -41.24
CA PRO A 469 -10.74 37.27 -39.80
C PRO A 469 -12.16 37.22 -39.16
N PHE A 470 -12.32 37.37 -37.85
CA PHE A 470 -13.39 38.22 -37.26
C PHE A 470 -13.24 38.30 -35.73
N LEU A 471 -13.04 39.54 -35.26
CA LEU A 471 -13.59 40.24 -34.08
C LEU A 471 -14.05 39.42 -32.85
N CYS A 472 -14.00 39.90 -31.62
CA CYS A 472 -13.36 41.00 -30.91
C CYS A 472 -13.90 40.90 -29.47
N TRP A 473 -13.15 41.43 -28.51
CA TRP A 473 -13.67 42.18 -27.36
C TRP A 473 -14.09 41.52 -26.03
N VAL A 474 -13.35 41.99 -25.02
CA VAL A 474 -13.69 42.36 -23.62
C VAL A 474 -13.20 41.38 -22.54
N SER A 475 -11.98 41.58 -22.00
CA SER A 475 -11.62 42.36 -20.78
C SER A 475 -12.04 41.62 -19.49
N CYS A 476 -11.14 41.08 -18.66
CA CYS A 476 -10.13 41.69 -17.77
C CYS A 476 -10.47 41.31 -16.31
N LEU A 477 -9.56 40.63 -15.62
CA LEU A 477 -9.03 40.91 -14.27
C LEU A 477 -8.62 39.62 -13.52
N GLY A 478 -7.36 39.60 -13.05
CA GLY A 478 -6.96 38.78 -11.90
C GLY A 478 -6.06 37.58 -12.19
N SER A 479 -4.84 37.83 -12.64
CA SER A 479 -3.75 36.86 -12.76
C SER A 479 -3.17 36.45 -11.39
N ALA A 480 -3.15 35.14 -11.09
CA ALA A 480 -2.29 34.49 -10.11
C ALA A 480 -1.68 33.23 -10.77
N PRO A 481 -0.40 32.88 -10.53
CA PRO A 481 0.30 31.83 -11.29
C PRO A 481 -0.09 30.41 -10.82
N PRO A 482 0.12 29.37 -11.66
CA PRO A 482 -0.29 28.00 -11.37
C PRO A 482 0.61 27.33 -10.32
N LEU A 483 -0.03 26.63 -9.37
CA LEU A 483 0.60 25.71 -8.44
C LEU A 483 1.20 24.52 -9.21
N GLN A 484 2.52 24.52 -9.37
CA GLN A 484 3.28 23.36 -9.83
C GLN A 484 3.17 22.21 -8.82
N GLN A 485 2.57 21.11 -9.27
CA GLN A 485 2.66 19.79 -8.64
C GLN A 485 4.10 19.28 -8.75
N LEU A 486 4.74 19.09 -7.59
CA LEU A 486 6.05 18.45 -7.47
C LEU A 486 5.89 16.94 -7.65
N THR A 487 6.20 16.46 -8.85
CA THR A 487 6.47 15.06 -9.18
C THR A 487 7.98 14.81 -9.07
N GLY A 488 8.38 13.64 -8.56
CA GLY A 488 9.76 13.15 -8.55
C GLY A 488 10.55 13.41 -7.25
N LEU A 489 10.67 12.40 -6.39
CA LEU A 489 11.64 12.42 -5.29
C LEU A 489 12.92 11.70 -5.69
N SER A 490 13.62 12.29 -6.65
CA SER A 490 15.06 12.13 -6.83
C SER A 490 15.66 13.55 -6.89
N GLY A 491 15.93 14.14 -5.72
CA GLY A 491 16.61 15.43 -5.61
C GLY A 491 16.17 16.31 -4.44
N ARG A 492 16.77 16.14 -3.24
CA ARG A 492 16.73 17.14 -2.16
C ARG A 492 18.06 17.12 -1.38
N ARG A 493 18.62 18.29 -1.01
CA ARG A 493 19.95 18.40 -0.37
C ARG A 493 19.94 18.90 1.08
N PHE A 494 18.90 19.61 1.52
CA PHE A 494 18.51 19.63 2.93
C PHE A 494 17.01 19.46 3.07
N PHE A 495 16.57 18.76 4.10
CA PHE A 495 15.17 18.61 4.45
C PHE A 495 15.01 18.57 5.97
N PHE A 496 14.08 19.37 6.46
CA PHE A 496 13.69 19.44 7.86
C PHE A 496 12.18 19.34 7.97
N ARG A 497 11.71 18.49 8.89
CA ARG A 497 10.29 18.40 9.27
C ARG A 497 10.13 18.71 10.73
N SER A 498 9.16 19.57 11.02
CA SER A 498 8.76 19.97 12.34
C SER A 498 7.30 19.55 12.61
N GLY A 499 7.00 19.27 13.88
CA GLY A 499 5.79 18.59 14.32
C GLY A 499 5.89 17.08 14.19
N ASN A 500 5.03 16.38 14.92
CA ASN A 500 4.83 14.94 14.76
C ASN A 500 3.33 14.62 14.76
N ILE A 501 2.99 13.35 14.51
CA ILE A 501 1.59 12.92 14.41
C ILE A 501 0.84 13.00 15.77
N GLU A 502 1.56 13.04 16.88
CA GLU A 502 0.99 13.08 18.23
C GLU A 502 0.72 14.52 18.68
N HIS A 503 1.56 15.45 18.25
CA HIS A 503 1.55 16.88 18.51
C HIS A 503 1.73 17.65 17.19
N PRO A 504 0.70 17.71 16.33
CA PRO A 504 0.79 18.32 15.00
C PRO A 504 0.91 19.85 15.05
N GLU A 505 0.60 20.47 16.18
CA GLU A 505 0.72 21.90 16.41
C GLU A 505 2.11 22.29 16.93
N ASP A 506 2.91 21.34 17.41
CA ASP A 506 4.26 21.60 17.95
C ASP A 506 5.27 21.79 16.81
N LYS A 507 5.13 22.89 16.06
CA LYS A 507 5.87 23.18 14.83
C LYS A 507 6.71 24.44 14.93
N LEU A 508 7.77 24.48 14.13
CA LEU A 508 8.54 25.68 13.83
C LEU A 508 7.70 26.58 12.91
N PHE A 509 7.44 27.79 13.39
CA PHE A 509 6.82 28.87 12.63
C PHE A 509 7.85 29.97 12.38
N ASN A 510 7.79 30.58 11.19
CA ASN A 510 8.63 31.73 10.83
C ASN A 510 10.12 31.52 11.16
N THR A 511 10.65 30.36 10.75
CA THR A 511 12.04 29.95 10.98
C THR A 511 12.78 29.92 9.65
N SER A 512 13.94 30.57 9.58
CA SER A 512 14.81 30.55 8.39
C SER A 512 15.79 29.37 8.43
N VAL A 513 16.18 28.89 7.25
CA VAL A 513 17.31 27.97 7.07
C VAL A 513 18.48 28.78 6.54
N GLU A 514 19.60 28.72 7.25
CA GLU A 514 20.78 29.53 7.02
C GLU A 514 22.03 28.65 6.95
N VAL A 515 23.00 29.02 6.12
CA VAL A 515 24.27 28.29 5.97
C VAL A 515 25.47 29.21 6.13
N LEU A 516 26.57 28.65 6.63
CA LEU A 516 27.84 29.32 6.78
C LEU A 516 28.86 28.68 5.83
N PRO A 517 29.28 29.36 4.74
CA PRO A 517 30.39 28.95 3.89
C PRO A 517 31.71 28.86 4.67
N PHE A 518 32.53 27.86 4.40
CA PHE A 518 33.88 27.71 4.95
C PHE A 518 34.85 28.72 4.31
N ASP A 519 34.81 28.83 2.98
CA ASP A 519 35.58 29.81 2.23
C ASP A 519 34.76 31.11 2.19
N ASN A 520 35.13 32.10 3.00
CA ASN A 520 34.41 33.38 3.04
C ASN A 520 34.73 34.15 1.74
N PRO A 521 33.79 34.39 0.81
CA PRO A 521 34.11 35.01 -0.49
C PRO A 521 34.57 36.48 -0.41
N GLN A 522 34.81 37.03 0.79
CA GLN A 522 35.17 38.42 1.03
C GLN A 522 36.20 38.63 2.15
N SER A 523 36.86 37.58 2.68
CA SER A 523 37.95 37.79 3.65
C SER A 523 39.31 38.09 3.03
N ASP A 524 39.46 38.03 1.71
CA ASP A 524 40.70 38.43 1.06
C ASP A 524 40.56 39.86 0.51
N LYS A 525 40.81 40.84 1.40
CA LYS A 525 41.24 42.17 0.99
C LYS A 525 42.64 42.07 0.38
N GLU A 526 42.78 41.47 -0.80
CA GLU A 526 44.02 41.54 -1.61
C GLU A 526 43.83 40.91 -3.00
N ALA A 527 42.96 41.49 -3.83
CA ALA A 527 43.05 41.36 -5.29
C ALA A 527 42.27 42.50 -5.97
N LEU A 528 42.93 43.64 -6.13
CA LEU A 528 42.57 44.61 -7.17
C LEU A 528 42.87 43.97 -8.53
N GLN A 529 41.96 44.22 -9.49
CA GLN A 529 42.00 43.89 -10.93
C GLN A 529 41.49 42.50 -11.33
N GLU A 530 40.17 42.36 -11.46
CA GLU A 530 39.50 42.26 -12.78
C GLU A 530 37.98 42.16 -12.53
N GLY A 531 37.22 42.98 -13.25
CA GLY A 531 35.79 43.15 -13.00
C GLY A 531 34.99 41.93 -13.41
N HIS A 532 34.44 41.20 -12.44
CA HIS A 532 33.19 40.43 -12.51
C HIS A 532 32.70 40.20 -11.05
N SER A 533 32.02 41.18 -10.45
CA SER A 533 31.37 40.96 -9.14
C SER A 533 30.10 40.15 -9.33
N VAL A 534 30.11 38.87 -8.95
CA VAL A 534 28.88 38.07 -8.83
C VAL A 534 28.21 38.50 -7.53
N THR A 535 27.18 39.34 -7.62
CA THR A 535 26.37 39.74 -6.48
C THR A 535 25.54 38.53 -6.03
N LEU A 536 25.93 37.86 -4.95
CA LEU A 536 25.14 36.76 -4.37
C LEU A 536 23.77 37.29 -3.93
N GLN A 537 22.68 36.71 -4.46
CA GLN A 537 21.28 37.14 -4.24
C GLN A 537 20.70 36.77 -2.86
N TYR A 538 21.52 36.40 -1.88
CA TYR A 538 21.07 35.84 -0.61
C TYR A 538 21.25 36.84 0.56
N PRO A 539 20.22 37.06 1.40
CA PRO A 539 20.36 37.89 2.59
C PRO A 539 21.44 37.34 3.53
N ARG A 540 22.36 38.21 3.96
CA ARG A 540 23.48 37.85 4.86
C ARG A 540 23.24 38.41 6.25
N SER A 541 23.30 37.53 7.25
CA SER A 541 23.24 37.89 8.66
C SER A 541 24.56 38.52 9.13
N PRO A 542 24.55 39.39 10.17
CA PRO A 542 25.75 40.06 10.68
C PRO A 542 26.86 39.10 11.15
N ASP A 543 26.50 37.87 11.50
CA ASP A 543 27.39 36.80 11.94
C ASP A 543 27.88 35.90 10.79
N GLY A 544 27.66 36.32 9.54
CA GLY A 544 28.24 35.69 8.35
C GLY A 544 27.38 34.63 7.67
N TYR A 545 26.26 34.23 8.27
CA TYR A 545 25.32 33.24 7.71
C TYR A 545 24.53 33.79 6.51
N LEU A 546 24.22 32.92 5.56
CA LEU A 546 23.41 33.21 4.37
C LEU A 546 22.06 32.49 4.47
N GLN A 547 20.95 33.22 4.33
CA GLN A 547 19.62 32.61 4.34
C GLN A 547 19.31 31.95 3.01
N ILE A 548 19.08 30.63 3.03
CA ILE A 548 18.83 29.80 1.83
C ILE A 548 17.42 29.21 1.76
N GLY A 549 16.64 29.34 2.84
CA GLY A 549 15.27 28.84 2.86
C GLY A 549 14.50 29.30 4.09
N SER A 550 13.25 28.85 4.19
CA SER A 550 12.38 29.09 5.34
C SER A 550 11.41 27.92 5.52
N PHE A 551 10.92 27.76 6.75
CA PHE A 551 9.88 26.80 7.07
C PHE A 551 8.53 27.26 6.55
N TYR A 552 7.85 26.38 5.81
CA TYR A 552 6.46 26.55 5.41
C TYR A 552 5.63 25.36 5.89
N LYS A 553 4.59 25.64 6.70
CA LYS A 553 3.72 24.62 7.29
C LYS A 553 4.46 23.48 8.02
N GLY A 554 5.58 23.80 8.68
CA GLY A 554 6.39 22.84 9.42
C GLY A 554 7.37 22.03 8.56
N VAL A 555 7.59 22.39 7.30
CA VAL A 555 8.59 21.74 6.43
C VAL A 555 9.52 22.79 5.84
N ALA A 556 10.82 22.52 5.83
CA ALA A 556 11.81 23.29 5.09
C ALA A 556 12.63 22.34 4.21
N GLN A 557 12.73 22.63 2.92
CA GLN A 557 13.49 21.81 1.97
C GLN A 557 14.10 22.69 0.89
N GLY A 558 15.26 22.30 0.38
CA GLY A 558 15.90 23.04 -0.71
C GLY A 558 17.22 22.44 -1.17
N GLU A 559 17.84 23.16 -2.11
CA GLU A 559 19.20 22.93 -2.58
C GLU A 559 20.10 24.07 -2.11
N VAL A 560 21.37 23.76 -1.89
CA VAL A 560 22.39 24.75 -1.55
C VAL A 560 23.13 25.13 -2.83
N ASP A 561 23.24 26.44 -3.09
CA ASP A 561 23.96 26.96 -4.26
C ASP A 561 25.42 26.51 -4.23
N PRO A 562 25.92 25.81 -5.27
CA PRO A 562 27.32 25.40 -5.36
C PRO A 562 28.32 26.56 -5.26
N ALA A 563 27.90 27.80 -5.58
CA ALA A 563 28.73 28.99 -5.45
C ALA A 563 29.18 29.26 -4.01
N PHE A 564 28.50 28.71 -3.01
CA PHE A 564 28.89 28.83 -1.60
C PHE A 564 30.09 27.96 -1.22
N GLY A 565 30.54 27.04 -2.07
CA GLY A 565 31.64 26.14 -1.74
C GLY A 565 31.29 25.18 -0.58
N PRO A 566 32.31 24.65 0.13
CA PRO A 566 32.07 23.79 1.28
C PRO A 566 31.48 24.58 2.46
N LEU A 567 30.52 24.00 3.18
CA LEU A 567 29.86 24.62 4.33
C LEU A 567 30.55 24.24 5.64
N GLU A 568 30.77 25.22 6.53
CA GLU A 568 31.20 25.00 7.91
C GLU A 568 30.01 24.64 8.81
N ALA A 569 28.87 25.32 8.63
CA ALA A 569 27.70 25.11 9.48
C ALA A 569 26.37 25.36 8.77
N LEU A 570 25.30 24.80 9.33
CA LEU A 570 23.91 25.09 8.99
C LEU A 570 23.15 25.47 10.25
N ARG A 571 22.28 26.47 10.17
CA ARG A 571 21.46 26.95 11.28
C ARG A 571 19.99 27.09 10.88
N LEU A 572 19.10 26.68 11.77
CA LEU A 572 17.70 27.08 11.79
C LEU A 572 17.56 28.26 12.75
N SER A 573 17.09 29.40 12.28
CA SER A 573 16.99 30.64 13.06
C SER A 573 15.53 31.07 13.21
N ILE A 574 15.06 31.18 14.45
CA ILE A 574 13.66 31.43 14.79
C ILE A 574 13.42 32.94 14.85
N GLN A 575 12.60 33.47 13.95
CA GLN A 575 12.47 34.92 13.76
C GLN A 575 11.41 35.55 14.67
N THR A 576 10.46 34.77 15.19
CA THR A 576 9.37 35.25 16.04
C THR A 576 9.08 34.30 17.18
N ASP A 577 8.57 34.83 18.29
CA ASP A 577 8.09 34.03 19.42
C ASP A 577 7.00 33.04 18.97
N SER A 578 7.07 31.81 19.49
CA SER A 578 6.08 30.77 19.22
C SER A 578 5.22 30.52 20.46
N PRO A 579 3.89 30.52 20.34
CA PRO A 579 2.98 30.23 21.45
C PRO A 579 2.92 28.74 21.81
N VAL A 580 3.55 27.88 20.99
CA VAL A 580 3.51 26.42 21.09
C VAL A 580 4.92 25.85 21.21
N TRP A 581 5.01 24.65 21.80
CA TRP A 581 6.25 23.89 21.89
C TRP A 581 6.72 23.48 20.50
N VAL A 582 7.93 22.97 20.38
CA VAL A 582 8.50 22.63 19.08
C VAL A 582 9.00 21.20 19.04
N ILE A 583 8.61 20.49 17.99
CA ILE A 583 9.16 19.20 17.64
C ILE A 583 9.92 19.32 16.32
N LEU A 584 11.13 18.80 16.26
CA LEU A 584 11.86 18.57 15.00
C LEU A 584 11.98 17.06 14.82
N SER A 585 11.23 16.53 13.86
CA SER A 585 10.97 15.09 13.70
C SER A 585 11.87 14.41 12.66
N GLU A 586 12.28 15.15 11.63
CA GLU A 586 13.15 14.65 10.57
C GLU A 586 14.22 15.71 10.23
N ILE A 587 15.47 15.27 10.17
CA ILE A 587 16.63 16.05 9.73
C ILE A 587 17.35 15.23 8.67
N PHE A 588 17.44 15.75 7.45
CA PHE A 588 18.10 15.06 6.35
C PHE A 588 19.05 16.02 5.64
N LEU A 589 20.33 15.67 5.64
CA LEU A 589 21.40 16.46 5.02
C LEU A 589 22.24 15.56 4.10
N LYS A 590 22.19 15.76 2.78
CA LYS A 590 22.87 14.87 1.82
C LYS A 590 24.24 15.42 1.39
N LYS A 591 25.31 14.74 1.79
CA LYS A 591 26.70 15.03 1.37
C LYS A 591 26.88 14.80 -0.14
N ALA A 592 27.69 15.62 -0.80
CA ALA A 592 28.25 15.36 -2.13
C ALA A 592 29.31 14.26 -2.05
N ASP A 593 29.18 13.23 -2.88
CA ASP A 593 30.25 12.25 -3.09
C ASP A 593 31.47 12.88 -3.80
#